data_AF-A0A382QD01-F1
#
_entry.id   AF-A0A382QD01-F1
#
_cell.length_a   1.000
_cell.length_b   1.000
_cell.length_c   1.000
_cell.angle_alpha   90.00
_cell.angle_beta   90.00
_cell.angle_gamma   90.00
#
_symmetry.space_group_name_H-M   'P 1'
#
loop_
_entity.id
_entity.type
_entity.pdbx_description
1 polymer ?
#
loop_
_entity_poly.entity_id
_entity_poly.type
_entity_poly.pdbx_seq_one_letter_code
_entity_poly.pdbx_strand_id
1 'polypeptide(L)'
;TGTTPDAYEAFKLHWECPDGHPALTACPLYGRNRWVPEVDRMAEVVSRYWSACDSLGRTLLDAVASSLGVHGTTLHAMFDAPLTNMTLMHYPAMPPGADFGIHPHRDTNIFTLLHPDPVGGLQVQDRDGEWITVACPPDAMVVNVGEMLELLSGGHFVATPHRVVNLGPDRYSFPYFMVPDHDVVVEPLVLPRPGFEAASMPVGELTNEVWRTNWPDELPSESDYALGSLGR
;
A
#
# COMPACT_ATOMS: atom_id res chain seq x y z
N THR A 1 -15.17 -2.66 -9.02
CA THR A 1 -15.90 -1.87 -10.04
C THR A 1 -14.91 -1.38 -11.07
N GLY A 2 -14.93 -1.95 -12.27
CA GLY A 2 -14.04 -1.60 -13.37
C GLY A 2 -13.88 -2.81 -14.31
N THR A 3 -14.48 -2.76 -15.50
CA THR A 3 -14.32 -3.79 -16.55
C THR A 3 -13.16 -3.46 -17.49
N THR A 4 -12.51 -2.32 -17.28
CA THR A 4 -11.40 -1.81 -18.08
C THR A 4 -10.11 -1.97 -17.27
N PRO A 5 -9.03 -2.55 -17.83
CA PRO A 5 -7.73 -2.60 -17.17
C PRO A 5 -7.23 -1.19 -16.82
N ASP A 6 -6.59 -1.06 -15.65
CA ASP A 6 -5.93 0.17 -15.26
C ASP A 6 -4.75 0.47 -16.21
N ALA A 7 -4.48 1.75 -16.48
CA ALA A 7 -3.51 2.20 -17.48
C ALA A 7 -2.18 2.62 -16.82
N TYR A 8 -1.40 1.65 -16.34
CA TYR A 8 -0.07 1.88 -15.78
C TYR A 8 0.84 0.65 -15.99
N GLU A 9 2.15 0.87 -15.87
CA GLU A 9 3.10 -0.21 -15.60
C GLU A 9 3.63 -0.09 -14.17
N ALA A 10 3.95 -1.23 -13.56
CA ALA A 10 4.33 -1.28 -12.16
C ALA A 10 5.42 -2.32 -11.88
N PHE A 11 6.28 -1.96 -10.94
CA PHE A 11 7.31 -2.82 -10.38
C PHE A 11 7.08 -2.95 -8.87
N LYS A 12 6.60 -4.11 -8.41
CA LYS A 12 6.20 -4.31 -7.02
C LYS A 12 7.31 -4.95 -6.20
N LEU A 13 7.55 -4.37 -5.03
CA LEU A 13 8.59 -4.73 -4.07
C LEU A 13 7.95 -5.01 -2.71
N HIS A 14 8.52 -5.93 -1.96
CA HIS A 14 8.08 -6.29 -0.61
C HIS A 14 9.19 -6.05 0.39
N TRP A 15 8.83 -5.99 1.67
CA TRP A 15 9.79 -6.11 2.74
C TRP A 15 10.53 -7.46 2.61
N GLU A 16 11.86 -7.42 2.49
CA GLU A 16 12.65 -8.63 2.35
C GLU A 16 12.87 -9.28 3.70
N CYS A 17 12.13 -10.36 3.94
CA CYS A 17 12.25 -11.14 5.16
C CYS A 17 13.68 -11.71 5.32
N PRO A 18 14.36 -11.51 6.47
CA PRO A 18 15.71 -12.00 6.68
C PRO A 18 15.83 -13.52 6.52
N ASP A 19 16.97 -13.98 6.00
CA ASP A 19 17.24 -15.41 5.83
C ASP A 19 17.10 -16.18 7.16
N GLY A 20 16.38 -17.30 7.12
CA GLY A 20 16.13 -18.15 8.28
C GLY A 20 15.03 -17.66 9.23
N HIS A 21 14.37 -16.54 8.94
CA HIS A 21 13.22 -16.08 9.72
C HIS A 21 12.04 -17.06 9.58
N PRO A 22 11.31 -17.41 10.68
CA PRO A 22 10.22 -18.40 10.64
C PRO A 22 9.10 -18.08 9.64
N ALA A 23 8.83 -16.78 9.41
CA ALA A 23 7.79 -16.32 8.49
C ALA A 23 7.95 -16.85 7.05
N LEU A 24 9.20 -17.05 6.59
CA LEU A 24 9.50 -17.61 5.27
C LEU A 24 8.88 -19.00 5.04
N THR A 25 8.71 -19.77 6.11
CA THR A 25 8.09 -21.11 6.06
C THR A 25 6.62 -21.11 6.43
N ALA A 26 6.17 -20.08 7.17
CA ALA A 26 4.80 -19.98 7.65
C ALA A 26 3.84 -19.41 6.60
N CYS A 27 4.33 -18.57 5.68
CA CYS A 27 3.48 -17.89 4.71
C CYS A 27 4.17 -17.76 3.33
N PRO A 28 3.50 -18.14 2.23
CA PRO A 28 4.08 -18.06 0.89
C PRO A 28 4.16 -16.62 0.32
N LEU A 29 3.68 -15.62 1.05
CA LEU A 29 3.73 -14.21 0.65
C LEU A 29 5.11 -13.58 0.87
N TYR A 30 6.01 -14.24 1.62
CA TYR A 30 7.39 -13.79 1.77
C TYR A 30 8.28 -14.37 0.67
N GLY A 31 9.03 -13.50 0.03
CA GLY A 31 9.97 -13.86 -1.03
C GLY A 31 11.02 -12.78 -1.22
N ARG A 32 12.01 -13.05 -2.07
CA ARG A 32 13.04 -12.06 -2.41
C ARG A 32 12.54 -11.12 -3.49
N ASN A 33 12.93 -9.85 -3.40
CA ASN A 33 12.69 -8.90 -4.47
C ASN A 33 13.56 -9.24 -5.68
N ARG A 34 13.02 -9.07 -6.88
CA ARG A 34 13.74 -9.32 -8.14
C ARG A 34 14.38 -8.04 -8.66
N TRP A 35 15.41 -7.56 -7.98
CA TRP A 35 16.14 -6.36 -8.36
C TRP A 35 16.64 -6.40 -9.82
N VAL A 36 16.52 -5.29 -10.55
CA VAL A 36 16.93 -5.18 -11.96
C VAL A 36 18.40 -4.77 -12.04
N PRO A 37 19.35 -5.68 -12.35
CA PRO A 37 20.78 -5.39 -12.31
C PRO A 37 21.23 -4.35 -13.34
N GLU A 38 20.46 -4.17 -14.43
CA GLU A 38 20.72 -3.17 -15.46
C GLU A 38 20.42 -1.73 -14.99
N VAL A 39 19.63 -1.56 -13.92
CA VAL A 39 19.32 -0.26 -13.33
C VAL A 39 20.31 0.03 -12.20
N ASP A 40 21.29 0.90 -12.50
CA ASP A 40 22.34 1.23 -11.55
C ASP A 40 21.76 1.72 -10.21
N ARG A 41 22.26 1.13 -9.11
CA ARG A 41 21.89 1.47 -7.74
C ARG A 41 20.40 1.36 -7.39
N MET A 42 19.59 0.63 -8.16
CA MET A 42 18.15 0.47 -7.90
C MET A 42 17.88 0.03 -6.45
N ALA A 43 18.50 -1.06 -6.01
CA ALA A 43 18.33 -1.58 -4.66
C ALA A 43 18.75 -0.55 -3.60
N GLU A 44 19.90 0.09 -3.76
CA GLU A 44 20.39 1.09 -2.81
C GLU A 44 19.43 2.28 -2.67
N VAL A 45 18.99 2.86 -3.78
CA VAL A 45 18.12 4.05 -3.77
C VAL A 45 16.75 3.71 -3.20
N VAL A 46 16.15 2.60 -3.65
CA VAL A 46 14.82 2.19 -3.19
C VAL A 46 14.85 1.80 -1.72
N SER A 47 15.85 1.04 -1.26
CA SER A 47 15.97 0.69 0.16
C SER A 47 16.16 1.92 1.05
N ARG A 48 16.87 2.96 0.59
CA ARG A 48 16.99 4.22 1.35
C ARG A 48 15.65 4.96 1.47
N TYR A 49 14.88 5.03 0.39
CA TYR A 49 13.54 5.62 0.42
C TYR A 49 12.60 4.81 1.31
N TRP A 50 12.65 3.48 1.19
CA TRP A 50 11.91 2.56 2.04
C TRP A 50 12.19 2.78 3.53
N SER A 51 13.45 2.83 3.95
CA SER A 51 13.81 3.06 5.36
C SER A 51 13.32 4.42 5.89
N ALA A 52 13.26 5.44 5.03
CA ALA A 52 12.68 6.73 5.39
C ALA A 52 11.15 6.62 5.58
N CYS A 53 10.46 5.89 4.70
CA CYS A 53 9.03 5.58 4.83
C CYS A 53 8.73 4.73 6.08
N ASP A 54 9.53 3.72 6.39
CA ASP A 54 9.41 2.94 7.63
C ASP A 54 9.49 3.84 8.88
N SER A 55 10.46 4.75 8.88
CA SER A 55 10.67 5.68 10.01
C SER A 55 9.49 6.64 10.19
N LEU A 56 8.97 7.17 9.07
CA LEU A 56 7.77 8.00 9.09
C LEU A 56 6.53 7.20 9.53
N GLY A 57 6.33 6.00 8.99
CA GLY A 57 5.23 5.10 9.36
C GLY A 57 5.21 4.78 10.84
N ARG A 58 6.37 4.46 11.43
CA ARG A 58 6.51 4.25 12.89
C ARG A 58 6.13 5.49 13.70
N THR A 59 6.53 6.67 13.25
CA THR A 59 6.15 7.94 13.89
C THR A 59 4.64 8.18 13.82
N LEU A 60 4.02 7.87 12.68
CA LEU A 60 2.56 7.96 12.51
C LEU A 60 1.80 6.94 13.36
N LEU A 61 2.33 5.72 13.55
CA LEU A 61 1.76 4.76 14.49
C LEU A 61 1.74 5.29 15.92
N ASP A 62 2.83 5.93 16.38
CA ASP A 62 2.86 6.53 17.72
C ASP A 62 1.82 7.66 17.86
N ALA A 63 1.65 8.48 16.82
CA ALA A 63 0.63 9.53 16.79
C ALA A 63 -0.79 8.95 16.83
N VAL A 64 -1.06 7.89 16.06
CA VAL A 64 -2.34 7.17 16.09
C VAL A 64 -2.58 6.53 17.46
N ALA A 65 -1.59 5.85 18.02
CA ALA A 65 -1.71 5.24 19.34
C ALA A 65 -2.07 6.28 20.40
N SER A 66 -1.37 7.43 20.39
CA SER A 66 -1.66 8.55 21.28
C SER A 66 -3.06 9.13 21.05
N SER A 67 -3.50 9.25 19.79
CA SER A 67 -4.84 9.76 19.44
C SER A 67 -5.96 8.83 19.90
N LEU A 68 -5.74 7.52 19.86
CA LEU A 68 -6.71 6.50 20.25
C LEU A 68 -6.65 6.16 21.75
N GLY A 69 -5.63 6.66 22.47
CA GLY A 69 -5.42 6.33 23.88
C GLY A 69 -4.96 4.89 24.12
N VAL A 70 -4.29 4.28 23.14
CA VAL A 70 -3.74 2.93 23.23
C VAL A 70 -2.21 2.98 23.36
N HIS A 71 -1.60 1.88 23.80
CA HIS A 71 -0.15 1.81 23.89
C HIS A 71 0.48 1.68 22.51
N GLY A 72 1.48 2.51 22.19
CA GLY A 72 2.21 2.44 20.91
C GLY A 72 2.80 1.04 20.65
N THR A 73 3.29 0.37 21.69
CA THR A 73 3.81 -1.01 21.60
C THR A 73 2.80 -2.01 21.05
N THR A 74 1.49 -1.78 21.26
CA THR A 74 0.44 -2.63 20.69
C THR A 74 0.41 -2.55 19.17
N LEU A 75 0.58 -1.34 18.61
CA LEU A 75 0.63 -1.15 17.16
C LEU A 75 1.98 -1.61 16.58
N HIS A 76 3.10 -1.26 17.21
CA HIS A 76 4.43 -1.68 16.72
C HIS A 76 4.63 -3.19 16.71
N ALA A 77 3.98 -3.93 17.63
CA ALA A 77 4.06 -5.38 17.68
C ALA A 77 3.42 -6.09 16.46
N MET A 78 2.66 -5.37 15.64
CA MET A 78 2.05 -5.89 14.41
C MET A 78 3.01 -5.86 13.20
N PHE A 79 4.26 -5.39 13.37
CA PHE A 79 5.21 -5.12 12.29
C PHE A 79 6.62 -5.70 12.57
N ASP A 80 6.70 -6.95 13.04
CA ASP A 80 7.98 -7.64 13.23
C ASP A 80 8.49 -8.22 11.90
N ALA A 81 7.61 -8.90 11.17
CA ALA A 81 7.86 -9.41 9.82
C ALA A 81 6.75 -8.93 8.85
N PRO A 82 6.68 -7.63 8.53
CA PRO A 82 5.50 -7.05 7.91
C PRO A 82 5.33 -7.48 6.45
N LEU A 83 4.08 -7.53 5.97
CA LEU A 83 3.75 -7.65 4.55
C LEU A 83 3.80 -6.29 3.81
N THR A 84 4.39 -5.28 4.44
CA THR A 84 4.66 -3.96 3.86
C THR A 84 5.26 -4.10 2.46
N ASN A 85 4.71 -3.33 1.53
CA ASN A 85 5.11 -3.36 0.13
C ASN A 85 5.23 -1.95 -0.45
N MET A 86 5.95 -1.82 -1.55
CA MET A 86 6.08 -0.59 -2.33
C MET A 86 5.90 -0.94 -3.80
N THR A 87 5.19 -0.08 -4.53
CA THR A 87 5.04 -0.25 -5.97
C THR A 87 5.66 0.94 -6.68
N LEU A 88 6.61 0.71 -7.58
CA LEU A 88 7.14 1.74 -8.46
C LEU A 88 6.26 1.79 -9.70
N MET A 89 5.54 2.89 -9.90
CA MET A 89 4.50 3.00 -10.91
C MET A 89 4.86 4.07 -11.93
N HIS A 90 4.57 3.77 -13.19
CA HIS A 90 4.59 4.72 -14.29
C HIS A 90 3.23 4.75 -14.98
N TYR A 91 2.67 5.95 -15.08
CA TYR A 91 1.40 6.22 -15.74
C TYR A 91 1.69 6.99 -17.02
N PRO A 92 1.49 6.39 -18.20
CA PRO A 92 1.60 7.14 -19.45
C PRO A 92 0.52 8.23 -19.51
N ALA A 93 0.72 9.20 -20.41
CA ALA A 93 -0.32 10.18 -20.74
C ALA A 93 -1.61 9.47 -21.22
N MET A 94 -2.77 9.80 -20.62
CA MET A 94 -4.03 9.20 -21.04
C MET A 94 -4.61 9.89 -22.30
N PRO A 95 -5.26 9.15 -23.20
CA PRO A 95 -5.95 9.75 -24.34
C PRO A 95 -7.12 10.63 -23.87
N PRO A 96 -7.49 11.67 -24.64
CA PRO A 96 -8.66 12.50 -24.33
C PRO A 96 -9.92 11.65 -24.18
N GLY A 97 -10.63 11.80 -23.06
CA GLY A 97 -11.86 11.06 -22.76
C GLY A 97 -11.67 9.73 -22.03
N ALA A 98 -10.46 9.38 -21.60
CA ALA A 98 -10.25 8.30 -20.63
C ALA A 98 -10.77 8.70 -19.24
N ASP A 99 -11.41 7.75 -18.54
CA ASP A 99 -12.04 8.03 -17.24
C ASP A 99 -11.02 8.13 -16.10
N PHE A 100 -10.11 7.16 -15.99
CA PHE A 100 -9.12 7.10 -14.91
C PHE A 100 -7.92 6.21 -15.30
N GLY A 101 -6.74 6.54 -14.75
CA GLY A 101 -5.53 5.71 -14.82
C GLY A 101 -5.57 4.58 -13.79
N ILE A 102 -6.13 4.86 -12.61
CA ILE A 102 -6.57 3.86 -11.63
C ILE A 102 -7.98 4.22 -11.17
N HIS A 103 -8.87 3.23 -11.20
CA HIS A 103 -10.25 3.36 -10.77
C HIS A 103 -10.40 3.72 -9.27
N PRO A 104 -11.55 4.29 -8.86
CA PRO A 104 -11.83 4.57 -7.44
C PRO A 104 -11.72 3.31 -6.56
N HIS A 105 -10.87 3.37 -5.55
CA HIS A 105 -10.67 2.28 -4.58
C HIS A 105 -10.21 2.82 -3.22
N ARG A 106 -10.10 1.91 -2.24
CA ARG A 106 -9.47 2.14 -0.93
C ARG A 106 -8.34 1.14 -0.77
N ASP A 107 -7.28 1.54 -0.09
CA ASP A 107 -6.14 0.64 0.16
C ASP A 107 -6.41 -0.28 1.35
N THR A 108 -6.01 -1.54 1.23
CA THR A 108 -6.09 -2.57 2.28
C THR A 108 -4.84 -2.58 3.19
N ASN A 109 -4.51 -1.43 3.77
CA ASN A 109 -3.32 -1.28 4.63
C ASN A 109 -3.58 -0.38 5.84
N ILE A 110 -2.54 -0.04 6.61
CA ILE A 110 -2.62 0.95 7.68
C ILE A 110 -2.43 2.37 7.15
N PHE A 111 -1.30 2.61 6.47
CA PHE A 111 -1.01 3.88 5.80
C PHE A 111 -0.49 3.63 4.39
N THR A 112 -0.88 4.52 3.46
CA THR A 112 -0.19 4.71 2.19
C THR A 112 0.60 6.01 2.26
N LEU A 113 1.92 5.92 2.09
CA LEU A 113 2.82 7.08 2.03
C LEU A 113 3.24 7.32 0.59
N LEU A 114 3.06 8.54 0.12
CA LEU A 114 3.35 8.90 -1.25
C LEU A 114 4.11 10.23 -1.33
N HIS A 115 5.29 10.19 -1.94
CA HIS A 115 5.97 11.40 -2.37
C HIS A 115 5.20 12.04 -3.53
N PRO A 116 4.90 13.34 -3.47
CA PRO A 116 4.12 13.99 -4.51
C PRO A 116 4.90 14.08 -5.82
N ASP A 117 4.25 13.69 -6.91
CA ASP A 117 4.74 13.94 -8.26
C ASP A 117 4.17 15.28 -8.78
N PRO A 118 4.99 16.17 -9.36
CA PRO A 118 4.57 17.50 -9.80
C PRO A 118 3.56 17.48 -10.96
N VAL A 119 3.40 16.36 -11.67
CA VAL A 119 2.33 16.18 -12.67
C VAL A 119 0.96 16.08 -12.00
N GLY A 120 0.90 15.64 -10.74
CA GLY A 120 -0.33 15.55 -9.96
C GLY A 120 -1.21 14.37 -10.39
N GLY A 121 -2.52 14.58 -10.50
CA GLY A 121 -3.48 13.57 -10.97
C GLY A 121 -4.07 12.66 -9.90
N LEU A 122 -3.52 12.63 -8.68
CA LEU A 122 -4.17 11.96 -7.54
C LEU A 122 -5.41 12.76 -7.11
N GLN A 123 -6.54 12.07 -7.00
CA GLN A 123 -7.77 12.60 -6.42
C GLN A 123 -8.21 11.75 -5.24
N VAL A 124 -8.63 12.41 -4.17
CA VAL A 124 -9.20 11.78 -2.96
C VAL A 124 -10.64 12.20 -2.82
N GLN A 125 -11.49 11.33 -2.27
CA GLN A 125 -12.86 11.65 -1.97
C GLN A 125 -12.96 12.16 -0.52
N ASP A 126 -13.57 13.32 -0.33
CA ASP A 126 -13.84 13.84 1.02
C ASP A 126 -15.06 13.16 1.67
N ARG A 127 -15.43 13.63 2.87
CA ARG A 127 -16.55 13.05 3.64
C ARG A 127 -17.93 13.37 3.07
N ASP A 128 -18.03 14.38 2.22
CA ASP A 128 -19.27 14.75 1.53
C ASP A 128 -19.42 14.01 0.19
N GLY A 129 -18.40 13.23 -0.20
CA GLY A 129 -18.38 12.43 -1.42
C GLY A 129 -17.78 13.17 -2.62
N GLU A 130 -17.20 14.36 -2.39
CA GLU A 130 -16.62 15.18 -3.46
C GLU A 130 -15.19 14.77 -3.75
N TRP A 131 -14.83 14.70 -5.03
CA TRP A 131 -13.49 14.35 -5.48
C TRP A 131 -12.60 15.59 -5.53
N ILE A 132 -11.55 15.60 -4.71
CA ILE A 132 -10.60 16.68 -4.57
C ILE A 132 -9.25 16.26 -5.16
N THR A 133 -8.72 17.07 -6.07
CA THR A 133 -7.33 16.90 -6.54
C THR A 133 -6.36 17.23 -5.42
N VAL A 134 -5.48 16.30 -5.10
CA VAL A 134 -4.48 16.47 -4.04
C VAL A 134 -3.43 17.49 -4.49
N ALA A 135 -3.37 18.61 -3.80
CA ALA A 135 -2.28 19.57 -3.89
C ALA A 135 -1.27 19.27 -2.78
N CYS A 136 -0.08 18.81 -3.13
CA CYS A 136 0.96 18.47 -2.17
C CYS A 136 2.24 19.25 -2.49
N PRO A 137 2.71 20.13 -1.58
CA PRO A 137 3.94 20.89 -1.76
C PRO A 137 5.19 19.99 -1.90
N PRO A 138 6.28 20.48 -2.53
CA PRO A 138 7.51 19.70 -2.72
C PRO A 138 8.19 19.21 -1.43
N ASP A 139 7.95 19.89 -0.32
CA ASP A 139 8.46 19.60 1.02
C ASP A 139 7.47 18.81 1.90
N ALA A 140 6.41 18.27 1.30
CA ALA A 140 5.39 17.47 1.96
C ALA A 140 5.28 16.06 1.36
N MET A 141 4.57 15.18 2.07
CA MET A 141 4.15 13.87 1.57
C MET A 141 2.64 13.74 1.72
N VAL A 142 2.04 12.95 0.84
CA VAL A 142 0.65 12.54 0.96
C VAL A 142 0.59 11.29 1.85
N VAL A 143 -0.32 11.30 2.82
CA VAL A 143 -0.59 10.17 3.71
C VAL A 143 -2.06 9.82 3.61
N ASN A 144 -2.37 8.63 3.11
CA ASN A 144 -3.74 8.10 3.09
C ASN A 144 -3.90 7.06 4.21
N VAL A 145 -5.11 7.00 4.75
CA VAL A 145 -5.54 5.96 5.69
C VAL A 145 -6.11 4.79 4.89
N GLY A 146 -5.68 3.57 5.22
CA GLY A 146 -6.24 2.34 4.66
C GLY A 146 -7.31 1.68 5.54
N GLU A 147 -7.94 0.64 4.98
CA GLU A 147 -9.05 -0.09 5.61
C GLU A 147 -8.66 -0.78 6.93
N MET A 148 -7.40 -1.23 7.06
CA MET A 148 -6.96 -1.86 8.31
C MET A 148 -6.92 -0.83 9.45
N LEU A 149 -6.53 0.42 9.20
CA LEU A 149 -6.53 1.46 10.24
C LEU A 149 -7.94 1.95 10.56
N GLU A 150 -8.82 2.05 9.55
CA GLU A 150 -10.25 2.29 9.77
C GLU A 150 -10.83 1.24 10.73
N LEU A 151 -10.54 -0.05 10.51
CA LEU A 151 -10.96 -1.14 11.39
C LEU A 151 -10.31 -1.10 12.78
N LEU A 152 -8.98 -0.98 12.87
CA LEU A 152 -8.26 -0.88 14.17
C LEU A 152 -8.80 0.25 15.04
N SER A 153 -9.14 1.37 14.41
CA SER A 153 -9.67 2.54 15.11
C SER A 153 -11.17 2.48 15.34
N GLY A 154 -11.87 1.41 14.93
CA GLY A 154 -13.32 1.33 15.04
C GLY A 154 -14.05 2.47 14.31
N GLY A 155 -13.51 2.91 13.16
CA GLY A 155 -14.05 3.97 12.32
C GLY A 155 -13.73 5.41 12.73
N HIS A 156 -12.83 5.64 13.70
CA HIS A 156 -12.39 7.01 14.05
C HIS A 156 -11.49 7.61 12.96
N PHE A 157 -10.69 6.78 12.31
CA PHE A 157 -10.05 7.07 11.03
C PHE A 157 -10.87 6.43 9.91
N VAL A 158 -10.92 7.08 8.75
CA VAL A 158 -11.73 6.63 7.61
C VAL A 158 -10.81 6.31 6.45
N ALA A 159 -10.95 5.10 5.89
CA ALA A 159 -10.16 4.67 4.76
C ALA A 159 -10.47 5.53 3.55
N THR A 160 -9.46 6.18 2.98
CA THR A 160 -9.65 7.30 2.03
C THR A 160 -9.88 6.76 0.62
N PRO A 161 -11.09 6.90 0.04
CA PRO A 161 -11.29 6.55 -1.36
C PRO A 161 -10.45 7.48 -2.22
N HIS A 162 -9.74 6.91 -3.18
CA HIS A 162 -8.88 7.67 -4.07
C HIS A 162 -8.87 7.08 -5.48
N ARG A 163 -8.48 7.89 -6.46
CA ARG A 163 -8.33 7.52 -7.87
C ARG A 163 -7.21 8.32 -8.50
N VAL A 164 -6.73 7.87 -9.66
CA VAL A 164 -5.72 8.62 -10.44
C VAL A 164 -6.32 9.00 -11.79
N VAL A 165 -6.21 10.29 -12.13
CA VAL A 165 -6.64 10.84 -13.42
C VAL A 165 -5.43 11.56 -14.03
N ASN A 166 -4.69 10.90 -14.93
CA ASN A 166 -3.51 11.48 -15.57
C ASN A 166 -3.83 12.08 -16.95
N LEU A 167 -4.30 13.34 -16.96
CA LEU A 167 -4.55 14.09 -18.21
C LEU A 167 -3.30 14.83 -18.71
N GLY A 168 -2.17 14.64 -18.03
CA GLY A 168 -0.90 15.31 -18.30
C GLY A 168 0.10 14.40 -19.03
N PRO A 169 1.40 14.75 -18.98
CA PRO A 169 2.46 13.88 -19.46
C PRO A 169 2.61 12.62 -18.58
N ASP A 170 3.60 11.80 -18.89
CA ASP A 170 4.01 10.66 -18.07
C ASP A 170 4.20 11.08 -16.61
N ARG A 171 3.62 10.29 -15.70
CA ARG A 171 3.64 10.51 -14.25
C ARG A 171 4.27 9.31 -13.57
N TYR A 172 5.13 9.56 -12.58
CA TYR A 172 5.74 8.51 -11.77
C TYR A 172 5.20 8.57 -10.35
N SER A 173 5.08 7.42 -9.70
CA SER A 173 4.51 7.34 -8.35
C SER A 173 5.14 6.17 -7.62
N PHE A 174 5.52 6.36 -6.36
CA PHE A 174 6.16 5.33 -5.54
C PHE A 174 5.38 5.13 -4.23
N PRO A 175 4.11 4.69 -4.28
CA PRO A 175 3.34 4.43 -3.08
C PRO A 175 4.01 3.33 -2.23
N TYR A 176 4.19 3.66 -0.95
CA TYR A 176 4.60 2.74 0.10
C TYR A 176 3.37 2.38 0.94
N PHE A 177 3.12 1.09 1.12
CA PHE A 177 1.94 0.58 1.81
C PHE A 177 2.37 -0.14 3.08
N MET A 178 2.06 0.46 4.24
CA MET A 178 2.39 -0.10 5.55
C MET A 178 1.38 -1.19 5.92
N VAL A 179 1.77 -2.45 5.79
CA VAL A 179 0.90 -3.62 6.02
C VAL A 179 1.47 -4.47 7.17
N PRO A 180 0.65 -4.88 8.15
CA PRO A 180 1.09 -5.73 9.25
C PRO A 180 1.64 -7.09 8.82
N ASP A 181 2.13 -7.85 9.80
CA ASP A 181 2.57 -9.23 9.65
C ASP A 181 1.42 -10.13 9.19
N HIS A 182 1.75 -11.22 8.48
CA HIS A 182 0.77 -12.11 7.85
C HIS A 182 -0.20 -12.78 8.85
N ASP A 183 0.23 -13.02 10.09
CA ASP A 183 -0.52 -13.70 11.14
C ASP A 183 -1.34 -12.74 12.01
N VAL A 184 -1.26 -11.43 11.75
CA VAL A 184 -2.11 -10.44 12.40
C VAL A 184 -3.54 -10.60 11.93
N VAL A 185 -4.47 -10.64 12.90
CA VAL A 185 -5.89 -10.43 12.67
C VAL A 185 -6.24 -9.04 13.14
N VAL A 186 -6.63 -8.18 12.21
CA VAL A 186 -6.99 -6.79 12.51
C VAL A 186 -8.40 -6.76 13.10
N GLU A 187 -8.52 -6.17 14.29
CA GLU A 187 -9.77 -5.98 15.02
C GLU A 187 -9.76 -4.60 15.73
N PRO A 188 -10.92 -4.03 16.07
CA PRO A 188 -10.96 -2.74 16.77
C PRO A 188 -10.20 -2.77 18.10
N LEU A 189 -9.28 -1.82 18.28
CA LEU A 189 -8.51 -1.63 19.52
C LEU A 189 -9.24 -0.73 20.52
N VAL A 190 -10.23 0.02 20.05
CA VAL A 190 -11.04 0.95 20.84
C VAL A 190 -12.52 0.71 20.55
N LEU A 191 -13.38 1.28 21.39
CA LEU A 191 -14.83 1.21 21.18
C LEU A 191 -15.19 1.79 19.80
N PRO A 192 -15.80 0.99 18.90
CA PRO A 192 -16.19 1.47 17.60
C PRO A 192 -17.21 2.60 17.66
N ARG A 193 -17.19 3.47 16.65
CA ARG A 193 -18.22 4.48 16.49
C ARG A 193 -19.60 3.84 16.33
N PRO A 194 -20.68 4.48 16.83
CA PRO A 194 -22.03 4.00 16.60
C PRO A 194 -22.31 3.79 15.10
N GLY A 195 -22.77 2.60 14.74
CA GLY A 195 -23.06 2.22 13.35
C GLY A 195 -21.85 1.76 12.54
N PHE A 196 -20.64 1.70 13.12
CA PHE A 196 -19.49 1.08 12.46
C PHE A 196 -19.59 -0.45 12.57
N GLU A 197 -19.62 -1.12 11.42
CA GLU A 197 -19.59 -2.57 11.34
C GLU A 197 -18.14 -3.06 11.35
N ALA A 198 -17.74 -3.70 12.45
CA ALA A 198 -16.41 -4.28 12.58
C ALA A 198 -16.46 -5.77 12.22
N ALA A 199 -15.82 -6.12 11.11
CA ALA A 199 -15.52 -7.51 10.76
C ALA A 199 -14.00 -7.71 10.81
N SER A 200 -13.54 -8.72 11.54
CA SER A 200 -12.11 -9.00 11.68
C SER A 200 -11.47 -9.26 10.31
N MET A 201 -10.25 -8.73 10.09
CA MET A 201 -9.52 -8.91 8.84
C MET A 201 -8.22 -9.72 9.08
N PRO A 202 -8.17 -11.01 8.72
CA PRO A 202 -6.94 -11.78 8.72
C PRO A 202 -5.99 -11.28 7.62
N VAL A 203 -4.85 -10.68 8.01
CA VAL A 203 -3.98 -9.92 7.10
C VAL A 203 -3.39 -10.81 5.99
N GLY A 204 -2.85 -11.98 6.34
CA GLY A 204 -2.27 -12.91 5.38
C GLY A 204 -3.29 -13.45 4.37
N GLU A 205 -4.49 -13.82 4.82
CA GLU A 205 -5.56 -14.31 3.93
C GLU A 205 -6.06 -13.21 2.99
N LEU A 206 -6.31 -12.02 3.52
CA LEU A 206 -6.72 -10.85 2.72
C LEU A 206 -5.65 -10.49 1.68
N THR A 207 -4.38 -10.43 2.09
CA THR A 207 -3.28 -10.10 1.19
C THR A 207 -3.13 -11.13 0.07
N ASN A 208 -3.27 -12.42 0.40
CA ASN A 208 -3.25 -13.50 -0.58
C ASN A 208 -4.41 -13.39 -1.58
N GLU A 209 -5.61 -13.07 -1.10
CA GLU A 209 -6.77 -12.88 -1.97
C GLU A 209 -6.60 -11.67 -2.90
N VAL A 210 -6.10 -10.55 -2.39
CA VAL A 210 -5.78 -9.35 -3.20
C VAL A 210 -4.76 -9.70 -4.31
N TRP A 211 -3.73 -10.47 -3.98
CA TRP A 211 -2.76 -10.97 -4.96
C TRP A 211 -3.42 -11.82 -6.03
N ARG A 212 -4.22 -12.81 -5.61
CA ARG A 212 -4.94 -13.72 -6.52
C ARG A 212 -5.91 -12.98 -7.45
N THR A 213 -6.56 -11.91 -6.99
CA THR A 213 -7.52 -11.14 -7.79
C THR A 213 -6.87 -10.13 -8.73
N ASN A 214 -5.73 -9.56 -8.36
CA ASN A 214 -5.02 -8.57 -9.18
C ASN A 214 -4.21 -9.22 -10.31
N TRP A 215 -3.77 -10.48 -10.11
CA TRP A 215 -3.02 -11.25 -11.09
C TRP A 215 -3.65 -12.64 -11.32
N PRO A 216 -4.90 -12.70 -11.83
CA PRO A 216 -5.66 -13.94 -11.92
C PRO A 216 -5.06 -14.94 -12.93
N ASP A 217 -4.31 -14.44 -13.92
CA ASP A 217 -3.73 -15.22 -15.00
C ASP A 217 -2.22 -15.50 -14.81
N GLU A 218 -1.62 -15.02 -13.72
CA GLU A 218 -0.21 -15.28 -13.41
C GLU A 218 -0.05 -16.66 -12.76
N LEU A 219 0.63 -17.57 -13.46
CA LEU A 219 1.17 -18.79 -12.88
C LEU A 219 2.66 -18.56 -12.60
N PRO A 220 3.13 -18.74 -11.35
CA PRO A 220 4.55 -18.56 -11.04
C PRO A 220 5.41 -19.44 -11.95
N SER A 221 6.35 -18.82 -12.66
CA SER A 221 7.21 -19.48 -13.66
C SER A 221 8.25 -20.41 -13.04
N GLU A 222 8.49 -20.31 -11.74
CA GLU A 222 9.40 -21.16 -10.97
C GLU A 222 8.75 -21.58 -9.65
N SER A 223 9.12 -22.76 -9.13
CA SER A 223 8.68 -23.25 -7.82
C SER A 223 9.43 -22.61 -6.65
N ASP A 224 10.49 -21.86 -6.94
CA ASP A 224 11.24 -21.08 -5.96
C ASP A 224 10.51 -19.75 -5.72
N TYR A 225 10.40 -19.34 -4.45
CA TYR A 225 9.63 -18.19 -3.96
C TYR A 225 10.18 -16.81 -4.42
N ALA A 226 10.30 -16.62 -5.74
CA ALA A 226 10.67 -15.37 -6.36
C ALA A 226 9.38 -14.69 -6.83
N LEU A 227 8.94 -13.65 -6.14
CA LEU A 227 7.76 -12.88 -6.57
C LEU A 227 8.11 -12.04 -7.81
N GLY A 228 7.45 -12.32 -8.95
CA GLY A 228 7.34 -11.44 -10.14
C GLY A 228 8.45 -11.45 -11.21
N SER A 229 8.44 -12.38 -12.18
CA SER A 229 9.08 -12.08 -13.49
C SER A 229 8.10 -12.19 -14.64
N LEU A 230 7.94 -11.07 -15.33
CA LEU A 230 7.68 -11.09 -16.76
C LEU A 230 9.01 -11.41 -17.48
N GLY A 231 9.09 -12.55 -18.14
CA GLY A 231 10.26 -13.00 -18.89
C GLY A 231 9.97 -13.15 -20.38
N ARG A 232 10.49 -12.18 -21.15
CA ARG A 232 10.76 -12.11 -22.61
C ARG A 232 9.63 -12.37 -23.61
#